data_AF-A0A260MUD0-F1
#
_entry.id   AF-A0A260MUD0-F1
#
_cell.length_a   1.000
_cell.length_b   1.000
_cell.length_c   1.000
_cell.angle_alpha   90.00
_cell.angle_beta   90.00
_cell.angle_gamma   90.00
#
_symmetry.space_group_name_H-M   'P 1'
#
loop_
_entity.id
_entity.type
_entity.pdbx_description
1 polymer ?
#
loop_
_entity_poly.entity_id
_entity_poly.type
_entity_poly.pdbx_seq_one_letter_code
_entity_poly.pdbx_strand_id
1 'polypeptide(L)'
;MALRPFVGDLIGGGIGVVTARCWTVPPTEIPAMYVDAEAILAAVAAPGVDGQYAVTWTGPIATVSVKRSEIAAGYACPTVYPTGTAPVFDATDAVYTVDRYLGRLAGIPVNPSDVEETYPLVCDGRQTWDALGTGVPTAPPLVQNPNILPGITSFDPDSVFVTGQNGIYTQVNADIIDASGAYQNRTFVLAVGGEGYCIGDIA
;
A
#
# COMPACT_ATOMS: atom_id res chain seq x y z
N MET A 1 -15.43 13.57 9.69
CA MET A 1 -15.32 12.50 8.67
C MET A 1 -13.97 12.65 7.98
N ALA A 2 -13.13 11.61 8.01
CA ALA A 2 -11.73 11.64 7.54
C ALA A 2 -11.57 11.92 6.03
N LEU A 3 -12.63 11.73 5.24
CA LEU A 3 -12.65 12.01 3.80
C LEU A 3 -12.91 13.50 3.47
N ARG A 4 -13.48 14.29 4.40
CA ARG A 4 -13.75 15.72 4.16
C ARG A 4 -12.47 16.53 3.93
N PRO A 5 -11.39 16.36 4.71
CA PRO A 5 -10.10 17.01 4.44
C PRO A 5 -9.57 16.70 3.04
N PHE A 6 -9.58 15.43 2.62
CA PHE A 6 -9.18 15.03 1.27
C PHE A 6 -9.96 15.74 0.19
N VAL A 7 -11.30 15.75 0.29
CA VAL A 7 -12.16 16.44 -0.68
C VAL A 7 -11.88 17.95 -0.72
N GLY A 8 -11.66 18.57 0.44
CA GLY A 8 -11.31 19.98 0.53
C GLY A 8 -9.99 20.30 -0.18
N ASP A 9 -8.97 19.47 0.01
CA ASP A 9 -7.66 19.63 -0.64
C ASP A 9 -7.74 19.36 -2.14
N LEU A 10 -8.52 18.36 -2.57
CA LEU A 10 -8.69 18.04 -3.99
C LEU A 10 -9.32 19.20 -4.76
N ILE A 11 -10.38 19.82 -4.23
CA ILE A 11 -11.07 20.95 -4.88
C ILE A 11 -10.29 22.26 -4.74
N GLY A 12 -9.75 22.55 -3.55
CA GLY A 12 -9.18 23.86 -3.22
C GLY A 12 -7.69 23.98 -3.50
N GLY A 13 -6.94 22.89 -3.35
CA GLY A 13 -5.48 22.83 -3.53
C GLY A 13 -5.03 22.06 -4.77
N GLY A 14 -5.88 21.18 -5.30
CA GLY A 14 -5.61 20.37 -6.48
C GLY A 14 -4.68 19.18 -6.21
N ILE A 15 -4.32 18.48 -7.29
CA ILE A 15 -3.57 17.22 -7.25
C ILE A 15 -2.25 17.34 -6.48
N GLY A 16 -1.50 18.44 -6.62
CA GLY A 16 -0.21 18.58 -5.93
C GLY A 16 -0.31 18.54 -4.40
N VAL A 17 -1.37 19.14 -3.82
CA VAL A 17 -1.62 19.08 -2.37
C VAL A 17 -2.01 17.67 -1.95
N VAL A 18 -2.86 17.02 -2.73
CA VAL A 18 -3.28 15.64 -2.47
C VAL A 18 -2.11 14.68 -2.60
N THR A 19 -1.21 14.84 -3.58
CA THR A 19 0.00 14.03 -3.74
C THR A 19 0.90 14.11 -2.51
N ALA A 20 1.06 15.30 -1.92
CA ALA A 20 1.87 15.46 -0.72
C ALA A 20 1.23 14.84 0.54
N ARG A 21 -0.10 14.78 0.61
CA ARG A 21 -0.81 14.23 1.79
C ARG A 21 -1.15 12.75 1.68
N CYS A 22 -1.33 12.25 0.47
CA CYS A 22 -1.63 10.84 0.21
C CYS A 22 -0.38 10.00 -0.03
N TRP A 23 0.54 10.09 0.93
CA TRP A 23 1.80 9.37 0.96
C TRP A 23 1.63 7.85 1.12
N THR A 24 0.43 7.33 1.40
CA THR A 24 0.18 5.88 1.40
C THR A 24 -0.14 5.32 0.01
N VAL A 25 -0.41 6.19 -0.96
CA VAL A 25 -0.68 5.86 -2.36
C VAL A 25 0.59 6.17 -3.17
N PRO A 26 0.99 5.32 -4.14
CA PRO A 26 2.12 5.62 -5.00
C PRO A 26 1.96 7.01 -5.64
N PRO A 27 2.92 7.94 -5.46
CA PRO A 27 2.76 9.32 -5.94
C PRO A 27 2.53 9.43 -7.45
N THR A 28 3.01 8.47 -8.22
CA THR A 28 2.85 8.37 -9.67
C THR A 28 1.42 8.00 -10.11
N GLU A 29 0.64 7.35 -9.25
CA GLU A 29 -0.75 6.98 -9.55
C GLU A 29 -1.75 8.09 -9.22
N ILE A 30 -1.42 8.93 -8.24
CA ILE A 30 -2.31 9.97 -7.70
C ILE A 30 -2.90 10.87 -8.81
N PRO A 31 -2.12 11.37 -9.80
CA PRO A 31 -2.68 12.19 -10.87
C PRO A 31 -3.74 11.47 -11.70
N ALA A 32 -3.57 10.18 -11.98
CA ALA A 32 -4.56 9.40 -12.72
C ALA A 32 -5.75 9.03 -11.84
N MET A 33 -5.51 8.62 -10.60
CA MET A 33 -6.55 8.18 -9.66
C MET A 33 -7.52 9.31 -9.29
N TYR A 34 -7.03 10.55 -9.18
CA TYR A 34 -7.83 11.68 -8.71
C TYR A 34 -8.12 12.75 -9.77
N VAL A 35 -7.85 12.46 -11.06
CA VAL A 35 -8.07 13.42 -12.15
C VAL A 35 -9.52 13.91 -12.25
N ASP A 36 -10.48 13.01 -12.02
CA ASP A 36 -11.91 13.29 -12.15
C ASP A 36 -12.51 13.67 -10.78
N ALA A 37 -12.23 14.89 -10.35
CA ALA A 37 -12.75 15.43 -9.10
C ALA A 37 -14.28 15.46 -9.06
N GLU A 38 -14.96 15.68 -10.19
CA GLU A 38 -16.42 15.72 -10.24
C GLU A 38 -17.02 14.32 -9.99
N ALA A 39 -16.46 13.27 -10.59
CA ALA A 39 -16.89 11.90 -10.32
C ALA A 39 -16.65 11.49 -8.86
N ILE A 40 -15.53 11.90 -8.28
CA ILE A 40 -15.22 11.68 -6.85
C ILE A 40 -16.27 12.39 -5.97
N LEU A 41 -16.59 13.65 -6.26
CA LEU A 41 -17.59 14.42 -5.51
C LEU A 41 -18.98 13.79 -5.61
N ALA A 42 -19.37 13.34 -6.80
CA ALA A 42 -20.63 12.65 -7.01
C ALA A 42 -20.71 11.34 -6.23
N ALA A 43 -19.61 10.59 -6.16
CA ALA A 43 -19.54 9.37 -5.36
C ALA A 43 -19.67 9.67 -3.87
N VAL A 44 -18.86 10.55 -3.29
CA VAL A 44 -18.88 10.84 -1.84
C VAL A 44 -20.16 11.53 -1.36
N ALA A 45 -20.97 12.07 -2.28
CA ALA A 45 -22.30 12.59 -1.98
C ALA A 45 -23.37 11.49 -1.79
N ALA A 46 -23.12 10.28 -2.28
CA ALA A 46 -23.99 9.13 -2.03
C ALA A 46 -23.88 8.64 -0.58
N PRO A 47 -24.86 7.86 -0.07
CA PRO A 47 -24.69 7.16 1.20
C PRO A 47 -23.52 6.17 1.15
N GLY A 48 -22.69 6.17 2.19
CA GLY A 48 -21.59 5.22 2.31
C GLY A 48 -22.06 3.84 2.76
N VAL A 49 -21.40 2.80 2.27
CA VAL A 49 -21.57 1.41 2.71
C VAL A 49 -20.39 1.05 3.60
N ASP A 50 -20.68 0.66 4.84
CA ASP A 50 -19.67 0.20 5.79
C ASP A 50 -19.35 -1.29 5.54
N GLY A 51 -18.20 -1.56 4.95
CA GLY A 51 -17.70 -2.90 4.70
C GLY A 51 -16.76 -3.40 5.80
N GLN A 52 -16.23 -4.62 5.61
CA GLN A 52 -15.31 -5.22 6.58
C GLN A 52 -14.00 -4.40 6.70
N TYR A 53 -13.38 -4.06 5.56
CA TYR A 53 -12.05 -3.44 5.51
C TYR A 53 -12.07 -1.96 5.12
N ALA A 54 -13.15 -1.51 4.50
CA ALA A 54 -13.27 -0.15 3.98
C ALA A 54 -14.71 0.34 4.04
N VAL A 55 -14.86 1.65 4.07
CA VAL A 55 -16.14 2.32 3.77
C VAL A 55 -16.11 2.75 2.31
N THR A 56 -17.17 2.45 1.58
CA THR A 56 -17.27 2.73 0.14
C THR A 56 -18.42 3.66 -0.19
N TRP A 57 -18.21 4.52 -1.17
CA TRP A 57 -19.21 5.42 -1.73
C TRP A 57 -19.24 5.23 -3.24
N THR A 58 -20.40 4.84 -3.77
CA THR A 58 -20.53 4.55 -5.21
C THR A 58 -21.38 5.63 -5.87
N GLY A 59 -20.75 6.36 -6.79
CA GLY A 59 -21.41 7.29 -7.68
C GLY A 59 -21.70 6.67 -9.05
N PRO A 60 -22.18 7.48 -10.00
CA PRO A 60 -22.48 7.00 -11.35
C PRO A 60 -21.24 6.56 -12.15
N ILE A 61 -20.10 7.22 -11.92
CA ILE A 61 -18.87 7.02 -12.71
C ILE A 61 -17.76 6.36 -11.88
N ALA A 62 -17.59 6.80 -10.64
CA ALA A 62 -16.53 6.33 -9.76
C ALA A 62 -17.09 5.74 -8.46
N THR A 63 -16.34 4.81 -7.90
CA THR A 63 -16.44 4.36 -6.52
C THR A 63 -15.22 4.83 -5.75
N VAL A 64 -15.46 5.41 -4.58
CA VAL A 64 -14.45 5.90 -3.65
C VAL A 64 -14.45 4.94 -2.47
N SER A 65 -13.30 4.34 -2.17
CA SER A 65 -13.13 3.39 -1.06
C SER A 65 -12.07 3.91 -0.11
N VAL A 66 -12.37 3.93 1.19
CA VAL A 66 -11.42 4.35 2.22
C VAL A 66 -11.21 3.21 3.21
N LYS A 67 -9.94 2.80 3.36
CA LYS A 67 -9.51 1.79 4.34
C LYS A 67 -9.74 2.27 5.77
N ARG A 68 -9.95 1.34 6.71
CA ARG A 68 -10.20 1.72 8.13
C ARG A 68 -8.99 2.40 8.78
N SER A 69 -7.78 1.99 8.43
CA SER A 69 -6.51 2.63 8.85
C SER A 69 -6.50 4.14 8.54
N GLU A 70 -6.82 4.49 7.29
CA GLU A 70 -6.95 5.85 6.78
C GLU A 70 -8.02 6.67 7.52
N ILE A 71 -9.15 6.04 7.88
CA ILE A 71 -10.20 6.71 8.67
C ILE A 71 -9.69 7.01 10.08
N ALA A 72 -9.00 6.07 10.72
CA ALA A 72 -8.46 6.23 12.06
C ALA A 72 -7.36 7.31 12.11
N ALA A 73 -6.57 7.46 11.04
CA ALA A 73 -5.53 8.48 10.93
C ALA A 73 -6.08 9.92 10.75
N GLY A 74 -7.36 10.07 10.41
CA GLY A 74 -8.05 11.36 10.34
C GLY A 74 -7.90 12.13 9.01
N TYR A 75 -6.94 11.76 8.17
CA TYR A 75 -6.87 12.15 6.76
C TYR A 75 -6.89 10.89 5.91
N ALA A 76 -7.98 10.71 5.17
CA ALA A 76 -8.19 9.49 4.40
C ALA A 76 -7.83 9.66 2.93
N CYS A 77 -6.87 8.85 2.46
CA CYS A 77 -6.51 8.75 1.06
C CYS A 77 -7.27 7.61 0.39
N PRO A 78 -8.32 7.92 -0.39
CA PRO A 78 -9.18 6.88 -0.94
C PRO A 78 -8.52 6.17 -2.11
N THR A 79 -8.86 4.91 -2.28
CA THR A 79 -8.74 4.26 -3.59
C THR A 79 -9.96 4.64 -4.42
N VAL A 80 -9.74 5.15 -5.64
CA VAL A 80 -10.81 5.54 -6.57
C VAL A 80 -10.74 4.64 -7.80
N TYR A 81 -11.87 4.03 -8.15
CA TYR A 81 -11.97 3.10 -9.27
C TYR A 81 -13.33 3.21 -9.97
N PRO A 82 -13.48 2.77 -11.22
CA PRO A 82 -14.74 2.86 -11.95
C PRO A 82 -15.91 2.17 -11.23
N THR A 83 -17.11 2.72 -11.35
CA THR A 83 -18.32 2.08 -10.82
C THR A 83 -18.56 0.72 -11.49
N GLY A 84 -18.86 -0.28 -10.68
CA GLY A 84 -19.09 -1.66 -11.15
C GLY A 84 -17.81 -2.49 -11.30
N THR A 85 -16.64 -1.95 -10.95
CA THR A 85 -15.38 -2.71 -10.88
C THR A 85 -14.93 -2.89 -9.42
N ALA A 86 -13.74 -3.46 -9.23
CA ALA A 86 -13.07 -3.58 -7.94
C ALA A 86 -11.75 -2.80 -7.97
N PRO A 87 -11.19 -2.43 -6.80
CA PRO A 87 -9.81 -1.97 -6.71
C PRO A 87 -8.86 -2.96 -7.37
N VAL A 88 -7.93 -2.45 -8.17
CA VAL A 88 -6.84 -3.23 -8.75
C VAL A 88 -5.56 -2.78 -8.05
N PHE A 89 -4.77 -3.76 -7.58
CA PHE A 89 -3.43 -3.51 -7.07
C PHE A 89 -2.42 -4.02 -8.08
N ASP A 90 -1.58 -3.14 -8.60
CA ASP A 90 -0.67 -3.45 -9.70
C ASP A 90 0.80 -3.51 -9.26
N ALA A 91 1.72 -3.51 -10.24
CA ALA A 91 3.15 -3.58 -9.95
C ALA A 91 3.66 -2.33 -9.21
N THR A 92 3.08 -1.16 -9.45
CA THR A 92 3.45 0.10 -8.81
C THR A 92 3.07 0.08 -7.33
N ASP A 93 1.89 -0.44 -6.97
CA ASP A 93 1.53 -0.68 -5.57
C ASP A 93 2.49 -1.64 -4.86
N ALA A 94 2.90 -2.73 -5.54
CA ALA A 94 3.81 -3.72 -4.97
C ALA A 94 5.21 -3.13 -4.72
N VAL A 95 5.74 -2.40 -5.70
CA VAL A 95 7.02 -1.67 -5.58
C VAL A 95 6.96 -0.67 -4.44
N TYR A 96 5.89 0.14 -4.38
CA TYR A 96 5.75 1.17 -3.36
C TYR A 96 5.61 0.59 -1.94
N THR A 97 5.01 -0.59 -1.81
CA THR A 97 4.95 -1.33 -0.54
C THR A 97 6.35 -1.69 -0.04
N VAL A 98 7.23 -2.17 -0.93
CA VAL A 98 8.63 -2.50 -0.58
C VAL A 98 9.44 -1.24 -0.30
N ASP A 99 9.29 -0.20 -1.11
CA ASP A 99 9.95 1.10 -0.91
C ASP A 99 9.63 1.68 0.47
N ARG A 100 8.36 1.70 0.86
CA ARG A 100 7.94 2.15 2.21
C ARG A 100 8.51 1.28 3.31
N TYR A 101 8.48 -0.05 3.15
CA TYR A 101 9.03 -0.97 4.14
C TYR A 101 10.53 -0.75 4.35
N LEU A 102 11.30 -0.62 3.26
CA LEU A 102 12.74 -0.34 3.32
C LEU A 102 13.03 1.06 3.86
N GLY A 103 12.24 2.07 3.48
CA GLY A 103 12.34 3.43 4.00
C GLY A 103 12.22 3.48 5.53
N ARG A 104 11.26 2.74 6.09
CA ARG A 104 11.12 2.61 7.55
C ARG A 104 12.37 2.00 8.19
N LEU A 105 12.86 0.88 7.64
CA LEU A 105 14.01 0.17 8.19
C LEU A 105 15.31 0.97 8.09
N ALA A 106 15.49 1.74 7.02
CA ALA A 106 16.64 2.63 6.81
C ALA A 106 16.54 3.95 7.59
N GLY A 107 15.45 4.19 8.35
CA GLY A 107 15.25 5.42 9.13
C GLY A 107 14.87 6.64 8.30
N ILE A 108 14.41 6.42 7.06
CA ILE A 108 13.93 7.44 6.12
C ILE A 108 12.52 7.10 5.63
N PRO A 109 11.53 6.95 6.54
CA PRO A 109 10.17 6.62 6.13
C PRO A 109 9.60 7.74 5.25
N VAL A 110 8.73 7.39 4.30
CA VAL A 110 8.06 8.35 3.41
C VAL A 110 7.24 9.39 4.18
N ASN A 111 6.79 9.04 5.38
CA ASN A 111 6.17 9.92 6.33
C ASN A 111 6.54 9.50 7.77
N PRO A 112 6.74 10.43 8.72
CA PRO A 112 7.00 10.06 10.13
C PRO A 112 5.87 9.23 10.79
N SER A 113 4.65 9.30 10.26
CA SER A 113 3.50 8.50 10.73
C SER A 113 3.43 7.12 10.06
N ASP A 114 4.35 6.83 9.15
CA ASP A 114 4.42 5.57 8.42
C ASP A 114 4.98 4.45 9.32
N VAL A 115 4.12 3.92 10.19
CA VAL A 115 4.48 2.89 11.16
C VAL A 115 3.57 1.67 11.04
N GLU A 116 4.11 0.50 11.37
CA GLU A 116 3.42 -0.79 11.18
C GLU A 116 2.10 -0.89 11.95
N GLU A 117 2.00 -0.26 13.13
CA GLU A 117 0.79 -0.26 13.94
C GLU A 117 -0.40 0.42 13.26
N THR A 118 -0.14 1.50 12.50
CA THR A 118 -1.19 2.31 11.86
C THR A 118 -1.38 1.92 10.40
N TYR A 119 -0.29 1.59 9.71
CA TYR A 119 -0.26 1.28 8.30
C TYR A 119 0.53 -0.02 8.10
N PRO A 120 -0.06 -1.19 8.34
CA PRO A 120 0.67 -2.45 8.26
C PRO A 120 1.15 -2.73 6.84
N LEU A 121 2.42 -3.06 6.70
CA LEU A 121 3.03 -3.53 5.44
C LEU A 121 3.44 -5.00 5.54
N VAL A 122 3.43 -5.60 6.73
CA VAL A 122 3.67 -7.03 6.93
C VAL A 122 2.33 -7.77 6.87
N CYS A 123 2.30 -8.90 6.17
CA CYS A 123 1.09 -9.71 6.10
C CYS A 123 0.68 -10.23 7.50
N ASP A 124 -0.62 -10.31 7.75
CA ASP A 124 -1.12 -10.83 9.00
C ASP A 124 -0.77 -12.31 9.21
N GLY A 125 -0.78 -12.76 10.47
CA GLY A 125 -0.36 -14.11 10.85
C GLY A 125 -1.36 -15.24 10.53
N ARG A 126 -2.32 -15.04 9.61
CA ARG A 126 -3.24 -16.11 9.23
C ARG A 126 -2.51 -17.22 8.49
N GLN A 127 -2.94 -18.46 8.71
CA GLN A 127 -2.38 -19.65 8.08
C GLN A 127 -2.91 -19.86 6.67
N THR A 128 -2.66 -18.90 5.79
CA THR A 128 -3.09 -18.92 4.37
C THR A 128 -1.92 -18.77 3.39
N TRP A 129 -0.69 -18.69 3.89
CA TRP A 129 0.52 -18.46 3.10
C TRP A 129 1.10 -19.76 2.52
N ASP A 130 1.14 -19.87 1.21
CA ASP A 130 1.70 -21.00 0.46
C ASP A 130 2.35 -20.52 -0.86
N ALA A 131 3.32 -19.60 -0.74
CA ALA A 131 4.01 -19.03 -1.91
C ALA A 131 4.78 -20.07 -2.75
N LEU A 132 5.13 -21.22 -2.14
CA LEU A 132 5.85 -22.31 -2.79
C LEU A 132 4.91 -23.38 -3.39
N GLY A 133 3.60 -23.24 -3.24
CA GLY A 133 2.62 -24.18 -3.82
C GLY A 133 2.71 -25.60 -3.25
N THR A 134 3.05 -25.71 -1.97
CA THR A 134 3.22 -26.99 -1.26
C THR A 134 1.89 -27.69 -0.97
N GLY A 135 0.78 -26.97 -1.00
CA GLY A 135 -0.55 -27.44 -0.60
C GLY A 135 -0.77 -27.43 0.92
N VAL A 136 0.19 -26.93 1.71
CA VAL A 136 0.11 -26.84 3.17
C VAL A 136 0.34 -25.38 3.58
N PRO A 137 -0.72 -24.58 3.72
CA PRO A 137 -0.56 -23.17 4.07
C PRO A 137 -0.04 -22.99 5.49
N THR A 138 0.81 -21.97 5.64
CA THR A 138 1.47 -21.57 6.88
C THR A 138 1.14 -20.11 7.19
N ALA A 139 1.59 -19.59 8.34
CA ALA A 139 1.60 -18.15 8.55
C ALA A 139 2.79 -17.54 7.77
N PRO A 140 2.66 -16.32 7.22
CA PRO A 140 3.74 -15.69 6.47
C PRO A 140 5.08 -15.68 7.25
N PRO A 141 6.21 -16.06 6.64
CA PRO A 141 7.50 -16.12 7.32
C PRO A 141 7.91 -14.82 8.03
N LEU A 142 7.64 -13.66 7.42
CA LEU A 142 8.07 -12.36 7.94
C LEU A 142 7.40 -12.03 9.29
N VAL A 143 6.13 -12.41 9.51
CA VAL A 143 5.49 -12.16 10.81
C VAL A 143 6.09 -13.02 11.93
N GLN A 144 6.68 -14.17 11.60
CA GLN A 144 7.36 -15.04 12.55
C GLN A 144 8.81 -14.61 12.79
N ASN A 145 9.42 -13.96 11.80
CA ASN A 145 10.79 -13.47 11.84
C ASN A 145 10.89 -12.03 11.33
N PRO A 146 10.41 -11.03 12.09
CA PRO A 146 10.36 -9.63 11.63
C PRO A 146 11.75 -9.00 11.44
N ASN A 147 12.80 -9.60 12.02
CA ASN A 147 14.19 -9.12 11.94
C ASN A 147 15.01 -9.85 10.87
N ILE A 148 14.36 -10.39 9.82
CA ILE A 148 15.03 -11.16 8.75
C ILE A 148 16.02 -10.32 7.95
N LEU A 149 15.79 -9.01 7.85
CA LEU A 149 16.76 -8.08 7.29
C LEU A 149 17.67 -7.60 8.42
N PRO A 150 19.01 -7.72 8.28
CA PRO A 150 19.93 -7.07 9.20
C PRO A 150 19.68 -5.56 9.15
N GLY A 151 20.01 -4.83 10.23
CA GLY A 151 19.81 -3.38 10.29
C GLY A 151 20.29 -2.70 9.01
N ILE A 152 19.35 -2.26 8.18
CA ILE A 152 19.59 -1.71 6.86
C ILE A 152 19.94 -0.24 7.05
N THR A 153 20.94 0.27 6.33
CA THR A 153 21.30 1.69 6.42
C THR A 153 20.85 2.49 5.21
N SER A 154 20.70 1.84 4.06
CA SER A 154 20.18 2.47 2.84
C SER A 154 19.74 1.41 1.83
N PHE A 155 18.98 1.85 0.83
CA PHE A 155 18.61 1.06 -0.34
C PHE A 155 18.53 2.00 -1.55
N ASP A 156 18.52 1.43 -2.75
CA ASP A 156 18.31 2.17 -3.99
C ASP A 156 16.85 2.05 -4.43
N PRO A 157 16.03 3.11 -4.37
CA PRO A 157 14.63 3.07 -4.83
C PRO A 157 14.50 2.66 -6.31
N ASP A 158 15.48 2.99 -7.15
CA ASP A 158 15.46 2.64 -8.57
C ASP A 158 15.75 1.14 -8.81
N SER A 159 16.26 0.44 -7.79
CA SER A 159 16.45 -1.02 -7.81
C SER A 159 15.20 -1.80 -7.40
N VAL A 160 14.12 -1.12 -7.02
CA VAL A 160 12.87 -1.76 -6.58
C VAL A 160 11.96 -2.05 -7.77
N PHE A 161 11.81 -3.31 -8.15
CA PHE A 161 10.97 -3.70 -9.29
C PHE A 161 10.35 -5.09 -9.14
N VAL A 162 9.18 -5.28 -9.74
CA VAL A 162 8.53 -6.60 -9.82
C VAL A 162 9.33 -7.52 -10.73
N THR A 163 9.68 -8.70 -10.23
CA THR A 163 10.43 -9.74 -10.97
C THR A 163 9.56 -10.88 -11.45
N GLY A 164 8.40 -11.08 -10.84
CA GLY A 164 7.49 -12.14 -11.23
C GLY A 164 6.22 -12.18 -10.40
N GLN A 165 5.32 -13.06 -10.82
CA GLN A 165 4.07 -13.35 -10.13
C GLN A 165 3.83 -14.87 -10.12
N ASN A 166 3.48 -15.42 -8.97
CA ASN A 166 3.08 -16.81 -8.81
C ASN A 166 1.68 -16.87 -8.18
N GLY A 167 0.65 -16.98 -9.03
CA GLY A 167 -0.74 -16.90 -8.57
C GLY A 167 -1.04 -15.55 -7.93
N ILE A 168 -1.38 -15.55 -6.63
CA ILE A 168 -1.68 -14.33 -5.86
C ILE A 168 -0.42 -13.67 -5.25
N TYR A 169 0.75 -14.28 -5.42
CA TYR A 169 2.00 -13.79 -4.84
C TYR A 169 2.78 -12.97 -5.87
N THR A 170 3.20 -11.78 -5.49
CA THR A 170 4.02 -10.88 -6.31
C THR A 170 5.44 -10.83 -5.76
N GLN A 171 6.45 -11.02 -6.61
CA GLN A 171 7.86 -10.95 -6.23
C GLN A 171 8.43 -9.59 -6.63
N VAL A 172 9.07 -8.91 -5.69
CA VAL A 172 9.72 -7.62 -5.89
C VAL A 172 11.16 -7.74 -5.45
N ASN A 173 12.10 -7.35 -6.31
CA ASN A 173 13.51 -7.25 -5.93
C ASN A 173 13.83 -5.86 -5.42
N ALA A 174 14.80 -5.77 -4.51
CA ALA A 174 15.46 -4.52 -4.15
C ALA A 174 16.92 -4.77 -3.76
N ASP A 175 17.78 -3.81 -4.07
CA ASP A 175 19.16 -3.76 -3.61
C ASP A 175 19.24 -2.94 -2.31
N ILE A 176 19.77 -3.57 -1.27
CA ILE A 176 19.95 -2.97 0.06
C ILE A 176 21.41 -2.92 0.46
N ILE A 177 21.74 -2.01 1.37
CA ILE A 177 23.04 -1.94 2.05
C ILE A 177 22.80 -2.15 3.55
N ASP A 178 23.42 -3.19 4.10
CA ASP A 178 23.32 -3.49 5.53
C ASP A 178 24.26 -2.63 6.38
N ALA A 179 24.12 -2.71 7.72
CA ALA A 179 24.96 -1.99 8.66
C ALA A 179 26.48 -2.33 8.57
N SER A 180 26.87 -3.40 7.90
CA SER A 180 28.27 -3.71 7.61
C SER A 180 28.80 -3.00 6.36
N GLY A 181 27.92 -2.34 5.60
CA GLY A 181 28.22 -1.72 4.31
C GLY A 181 28.17 -2.70 3.13
N ALA A 182 27.66 -3.92 3.35
CA ALA A 182 27.60 -4.93 2.30
C ALA A 182 26.33 -4.77 1.45
N TYR A 183 26.49 -4.84 0.13
CA TYR A 183 25.39 -4.89 -0.82
C TYR A 183 24.71 -6.27 -0.78
N GLN A 184 23.38 -6.26 -0.75
CA GLN A 184 22.57 -7.47 -0.81
C GLN A 184 21.39 -7.24 -1.74
N ASN A 185 21.21 -8.14 -2.71
CA ASN A 185 19.97 -8.23 -3.47
C ASN A 185 18.99 -9.09 -2.69
N ARG A 186 17.78 -8.59 -2.48
CA ARG A 186 16.72 -9.27 -1.72
C ARG A 186 15.45 -9.38 -2.54
N THR A 187 14.76 -10.50 -2.42
CA THR A 187 13.45 -10.72 -3.03
C THR A 187 12.38 -10.69 -1.96
N PHE A 188 11.46 -9.75 -2.08
CA PHE A 188 10.27 -9.62 -1.25
C PHE A 188 9.13 -10.38 -1.93
N VAL A 189 8.42 -11.21 -1.17
CA VAL A 189 7.22 -11.89 -1.64
C VAL A 189 6.01 -11.24 -0.97
N LEU A 190 5.12 -10.71 -1.80
CA LEU A 190 3.96 -9.95 -1.38
C LEU A 190 2.66 -10.69 -1.74
N ALA A 191 1.59 -10.38 -1.02
CA ALA A 191 0.22 -10.76 -1.37
C ALA A 191 -0.72 -9.58 -1.12
N VAL A 192 -1.90 -9.57 -1.74
CA VAL A 192 -2.92 -8.56 -1.47
C VAL A 192 -3.67 -8.92 -0.18
N GLY A 193 -3.61 -8.04 0.81
CA GLY A 193 -4.33 -8.11 2.08
C GLY A 193 -5.40 -7.00 2.21
N GLY A 194 -5.90 -6.81 3.43
CA GLY A 194 -6.96 -5.83 3.71
C GLY A 194 -6.54 -4.37 3.51
N GLU A 195 -5.23 -4.09 3.58
CA GLU A 195 -4.65 -2.76 3.46
C GLU A 195 -3.92 -2.54 2.13
N GLY A 196 -4.14 -3.41 1.13
CA GLY A 196 -3.36 -3.45 -0.11
C GLY A 196 -2.29 -4.54 -0.07
N TYR A 197 -1.21 -4.39 -0.83
CA TYR A 197 -0.10 -5.34 -0.74
C TYR A 197 0.50 -5.36 0.66
N CYS A 198 0.85 -6.56 1.11
CA CYS A 198 1.63 -6.82 2.31
C CYS A 198 2.78 -7.76 1.97
N ILE A 199 3.89 -7.64 2.70
CA ILE A 199 5.08 -8.47 2.56
C ILE A 199 4.93 -9.66 3.51
N GLY A 200 4.96 -10.87 2.96
CA GLY A 200 4.86 -12.10 3.74
C GLY A 200 6.18 -12.83 3.91
N ASP A 201 7.14 -12.64 2.99
CA ASP A 201 8.45 -13.30 3.03
C ASP A 201 9.53 -12.43 2.40
N ILE A 202 10.78 -12.66 2.80
CA ILE A 202 11.97 -11.99 2.27
C ILE A 202 13.08 -13.03 2.11
N ALA A 203 13.50 -13.26 0.86
CA ALA A 203 14.56 -14.20 0.47
C ALA A 203 15.86 -13.47 0.10
#